data_AF-A0A1S8WFV5-F1
#
_entry.id   AF-A0A1S8WFV5-F1
#
_cell.length_a   1.000
_cell.length_b   1.000
_cell.length_c   1.000
_cell.angle_alpha   90.00
_cell.angle_beta   90.00
_cell.angle_gamma   90.00
#
_symmetry.space_group_name_H-M   'P 1'
#
loop_
_entity.id
_entity.type
_entity.pdbx_description
1 polymer ?
#
loop_
_entity_poly.entity_id
_entity_poly.type
_entity_poly.pdbx_seq_one_letter_code
_entity_poly.pdbx_strand_id
1 'polypeptide(L)'
;MACRQSVEFKSSTSCLSTLQKFMETKSSVDTNTSNGVGPDHSHLTSKFSRKRHSAECASAKYGHDPLRHLIQSFARSKVPRSPLRHLSDLMYVEHYENGGGYALHSYADELAHLNKVELELFTKKYFRTLFTERRKRGIHVPFSYYCIGVVHGAAKRIPELLSYLSVMYPELKVNTNPLERKNASESTSISRYSEDVFKAYTRGIFRFGPLHAISIVGTKGEERGCFSNDLLRMIESDPFLRLVTPWGALSSLSGMDPHDSNDGPIIWARHGEQAVPVCATSSLSKMR
;
A
#
# COMPACT_ATOMS: atom_id res chain seq x y z
N MET A 1 -42.67 5.92 -27.23
CA MET A 1 -43.20 4.94 -26.24
C MET A 1 -42.14 4.75 -25.18
N ALA A 2 -42.43 5.22 -23.97
CA ALA A 2 -41.52 5.20 -22.83
C ALA A 2 -41.64 3.86 -22.08
N CYS A 3 -40.52 3.29 -21.65
CA CYS A 3 -40.50 2.27 -20.61
C CYS A 3 -39.54 2.74 -19.52
N ARG A 4 -40.11 3.25 -18.42
CA ARG A 4 -39.43 3.53 -17.15
C ARG A 4 -39.36 2.22 -16.37
N GLN A 5 -38.17 1.77 -16.00
CA GLN A 5 -38.01 0.82 -14.91
C GLN A 5 -37.42 1.57 -13.71
N SER A 6 -38.22 1.67 -12.66
CA SER A 6 -37.86 2.18 -11.36
C SER A 6 -36.97 1.15 -10.65
N VAL A 7 -35.78 1.57 -10.22
CA VAL A 7 -34.94 0.77 -9.31
C VAL A 7 -35.03 1.41 -7.92
N GLU A 8 -35.59 0.66 -6.98
CA GLU A 8 -35.72 1.05 -5.58
C GLU A 8 -34.34 1.20 -4.92
N PHE A 9 -34.13 2.36 -4.29
CA PHE A 9 -32.99 2.62 -3.40
C PHE A 9 -33.15 1.81 -2.10
N LYS A 10 -32.28 0.82 -1.89
CA LYS A 10 -32.09 0.23 -0.56
C LYS A 10 -31.07 1.06 0.23
N SER A 11 -31.50 1.52 1.40
CA SER A 11 -30.73 2.34 2.35
C SER A 11 -29.38 1.71 2.73
N SER A 12 -28.30 2.48 2.54
CA SER A 12 -26.89 2.11 2.71
C SER A 12 -26.44 1.91 4.17
N THR A 13 -27.34 2.02 5.15
CA THR A 13 -26.98 1.94 6.57
C THR A 13 -26.80 0.50 7.09
N SER A 14 -27.36 -0.51 6.41
CA SER A 14 -27.31 -1.90 6.92
C SER A 14 -25.97 -2.61 6.64
N CYS A 15 -25.28 -2.26 5.55
CA CYS A 15 -24.12 -3.01 5.05
C CYS A 15 -22.84 -2.79 5.89
N LEU A 16 -22.67 -1.59 6.46
CA LEU A 16 -21.52 -1.24 7.31
C LEU A 16 -21.51 -2.05 8.62
N SER A 17 -22.69 -2.37 9.17
CA SER A 17 -22.81 -3.13 10.42
C SER A 17 -22.39 -4.61 10.26
N THR A 18 -22.59 -5.17 9.06
CA THR A 18 -22.23 -6.55 8.73
C THR A 18 -20.72 -6.73 8.56
N LEU A 19 -20.03 -5.73 8.01
CA LEU A 19 -18.57 -5.74 7.87
C LEU A 19 -17.85 -5.67 9.23
N GLN A 20 -18.38 -4.89 10.19
CA GLN A 20 -17.79 -4.78 11.52
C GLN A 20 -17.87 -6.09 12.32
N LYS A 21 -18.98 -6.84 12.20
CA LYS A 21 -19.17 -8.14 12.87
C LYS A 21 -18.23 -9.24 12.37
N PHE A 22 -17.80 -9.20 11.11
CA PHE A 22 -16.95 -10.25 10.54
C PHE A 22 -15.49 -10.14 10.99
N MET A 23 -15.04 -8.94 11.38
CA MET A 23 -13.65 -8.67 11.79
C MET A 23 -13.37 -8.95 13.28
N GLU A 24 -14.39 -9.11 14.12
CA GLU A 24 -14.21 -9.32 15.57
C GLU A 24 -14.00 -10.80 15.96
N THR A 25 -14.33 -11.77 15.10
CA THR A 25 -14.42 -13.20 15.48
C THR A 25 -13.16 -14.06 15.29
N LYS A 26 -11.96 -13.48 15.12
CA LYS A 26 -10.72 -14.29 15.01
C LYS A 26 -9.55 -13.74 15.82
N SER A 27 -9.67 -13.78 17.14
CA SER A 27 -8.50 -13.90 18.02
C SER A 27 -8.84 -14.75 19.25
N SER A 28 -8.68 -16.07 19.14
CA SER A 28 -8.52 -16.94 20.31
C SER A 28 -7.13 -17.58 20.21
N VAL A 29 -6.31 -17.30 21.21
CA VAL A 29 -4.94 -17.77 21.38
C VAL A 29 -4.98 -18.98 22.29
N ASP A 30 -4.53 -20.13 21.80
CA ASP A 30 -4.20 -21.29 22.66
C ASP A 30 -2.68 -21.30 22.89
N THR A 31 -2.26 -21.02 24.13
CA THR A 31 -0.87 -21.16 24.57
C THR A 31 -0.78 -22.33 25.54
N ASN A 32 -0.15 -23.42 25.09
CA ASN A 32 0.26 -24.52 25.97
C ASN A 32 1.74 -24.37 26.32
N THR A 33 1.98 -24.19 27.61
CA THR A 33 3.26 -24.25 28.33
C THR A 33 3.93 -25.62 28.22
N SER A 34 5.25 -25.63 28.05
CA SER A 34 6.11 -26.69 28.61
C SER A 34 7.48 -26.13 28.97
N ASN A 35 7.89 -26.41 30.21
CA ASN A 35 9.14 -26.02 30.85
C ASN A 35 10.29 -26.92 30.38
N GLY A 36 11.49 -26.34 30.21
CA GLY A 36 12.75 -27.07 30.04
C GLY A 36 13.92 -26.21 30.51
N VAL A 37 14.68 -26.70 31.49
CA VAL A 37 15.70 -26.00 32.27
C VAL A 37 17.11 -26.33 31.77
N GLY A 38 17.92 -25.28 31.56
CA GLY A 38 19.39 -25.19 31.75
C GLY A 38 20.34 -25.66 30.63
N PRO A 39 21.66 -25.35 30.69
CA PRO A 39 22.36 -24.39 31.55
C PRO A 39 23.31 -23.38 30.83
N ASP A 40 23.81 -22.45 31.63
CA ASP A 40 24.85 -21.43 31.39
C ASP A 40 26.16 -21.93 30.75
N HIS A 41 26.74 -21.10 29.89
CA HIS A 41 28.21 -20.96 29.79
C HIS A 41 28.61 -19.51 29.50
N SER A 42 29.09 -18.86 30.56
CA SER A 42 29.86 -17.62 30.55
C SER A 42 31.32 -17.86 30.14
N HIS A 43 31.95 -16.78 29.68
CA HIS A 43 33.39 -16.50 29.48
C HIS A 43 33.99 -16.83 28.11
N LEU A 44 34.30 -15.75 27.37
CA LEU A 44 35.68 -15.49 26.92
C LEU A 44 35.85 -13.99 26.64
N THR A 45 36.66 -13.38 27.49
CA THR A 45 37.20 -12.03 27.37
C THR A 45 38.37 -12.01 26.39
N SER A 46 38.46 -11.02 25.51
CA SER A 46 39.78 -10.48 25.16
C SER A 46 39.69 -8.97 24.90
N LYS A 47 40.55 -8.27 25.62
CA LYS A 47 40.75 -6.83 25.61
C LYS A 47 41.60 -6.48 24.37
N PHE A 48 41.16 -5.53 23.56
CA PHE A 48 42.09 -4.71 22.79
C PHE A 48 41.83 -3.22 23.05
N SER A 49 42.96 -2.52 23.10
CA SER A 49 43.22 -1.32 23.88
C SER A 49 42.61 -0.04 23.30
N ARG A 50 42.29 0.88 24.21
CA ARG A 50 41.92 2.28 23.99
C ARG A 50 43.01 3.09 23.26
N LYS A 51 42.51 4.14 22.60
CA LYS A 51 43.11 5.44 22.21
C LYS A 51 43.51 5.60 20.74
N ARG A 52 42.63 6.26 19.97
CA ARG A 52 42.86 7.61 19.42
C ARG A 52 41.53 8.37 19.36
N HIS A 53 41.33 9.30 20.30
CA HIS A 53 40.44 10.44 20.08
C HIS A 53 41.23 11.47 19.29
N SER A 54 40.69 11.91 18.15
CA SER A 54 40.66 13.32 17.72
C SER A 54 40.27 13.36 16.24
N ALA A 55 39.12 13.98 15.96
CA ALA A 55 38.62 14.47 14.66
C ALA A 55 37.28 13.89 14.15
N GLU A 56 36.42 13.32 15.01
CA GLU A 56 35.06 12.92 14.61
C GLU A 56 34.01 13.63 15.48
N CYS A 57 34.01 14.96 15.44
CA CYS A 57 32.99 15.81 16.05
C CYS A 57 32.60 16.89 15.04
N ALA A 58 31.75 16.57 14.04
CA ALA A 58 30.98 17.57 13.29
C ALA A 58 29.92 17.07 12.27
N SER A 59 29.59 15.77 12.13
CA SER A 59 28.65 15.33 11.06
C SER A 59 27.40 14.57 11.50
N ALA A 60 27.06 14.55 12.79
CA ALA A 60 25.89 13.82 13.31
C ALA A 60 24.59 14.66 13.38
N LYS A 61 24.41 15.65 12.49
CA LYS A 61 23.20 16.49 12.47
C LYS A 61 22.57 16.50 11.07
N TYR A 62 21.29 16.09 11.04
CA TYR A 62 20.31 16.27 9.94
C TYR A 62 20.15 15.15 8.89
N GLY A 63 20.30 13.88 9.25
CA GLY A 63 19.69 12.79 8.49
C GLY A 63 18.31 12.47 9.05
N HIS A 64 17.23 12.59 8.25
CA HIS A 64 15.95 11.99 8.61
C HIS A 64 16.07 10.46 8.47
N ASP A 65 15.72 9.73 9.52
CA ASP A 65 15.71 8.26 9.54
C ASP A 65 14.25 7.76 9.47
N PRO A 66 13.81 7.23 8.31
CA PRO A 66 12.45 6.74 8.15
C PRO A 66 12.12 5.55 9.06
N LEU A 67 13.09 4.67 9.35
CA LEU A 67 12.88 3.48 10.19
C LEU A 67 12.62 3.89 11.63
N ARG A 68 13.36 4.88 12.14
CA ARG A 68 13.11 5.43 13.47
C ARG A 68 11.73 6.05 13.60
N HIS A 69 11.27 6.80 12.60
CA HIS A 69 9.91 7.35 12.59
C HIS A 69 8.84 6.25 12.57
N LEU A 70 9.05 5.19 11.77
CA LEU A 70 8.13 4.07 11.69
C LEU A 70 8.06 3.30 13.01
N ILE A 71 9.20 3.01 13.66
CA ILE A 71 9.22 2.34 14.96
C ILE A 71 8.52 3.19 16.03
N GLN A 72 8.73 4.51 16.01
CA GLN A 72 8.06 5.43 16.93
C GLN A 72 6.57 5.57 16.69
N SER A 73 6.11 5.48 15.43
CA SER A 73 4.67 5.55 15.14
C SER A 73 3.93 4.33 15.69
N PHE A 74 4.56 3.15 15.67
CA PHE A 74 4.03 1.95 16.33
C PHE A 74 4.08 2.03 17.86
N ALA A 75 5.13 2.64 18.40
CA ALA A 75 5.27 2.88 19.83
C ALA A 75 4.43 4.09 20.24
N ARG A 76 3.10 3.94 20.33
CA ARG A 76 2.12 4.96 20.77
C ARG A 76 2.70 5.93 21.82
N SER A 77 3.25 7.06 21.36
CA SER A 77 3.78 8.06 22.28
C SER A 77 2.59 8.85 22.84
N LYS A 78 2.36 8.73 24.15
CA LYS A 78 1.35 9.51 24.89
C LYS A 78 1.72 10.99 25.06
N VAL A 79 2.87 11.43 24.52
CA VAL A 79 3.35 12.80 24.68
C VAL A 79 2.95 13.61 23.46
N PRO A 80 2.10 14.65 23.61
CA PRO A 80 1.83 15.60 22.55
C PRO A 80 3.17 16.24 22.14
N ARG A 81 3.57 16.04 20.89
CA ARG A 81 4.73 16.77 20.36
C ARG A 81 4.38 18.26 20.38
N SER A 82 5.35 19.10 20.77
CA SER A 82 5.21 20.55 20.72
C SER A 82 4.70 20.99 19.34
N PRO A 83 3.80 21.97 19.24
CA PRO A 83 3.15 22.31 17.98
C PRO A 83 4.21 22.71 16.94
N LEU A 84 4.26 21.94 15.86
CA LEU A 84 5.06 22.26 14.68
C LEU A 84 4.45 23.51 14.06
N ARG A 85 5.23 24.59 13.98
CA ARG A 85 4.69 25.92 13.63
C ARG A 85 4.56 26.14 12.13
N HIS A 86 5.11 25.25 11.30
CA HIS A 86 5.00 25.37 9.86
C HIS A 86 4.74 24.02 9.18
N LEU A 87 3.85 24.01 8.17
CA LEU A 87 3.51 22.80 7.40
C LEU A 87 4.72 22.12 6.74
N SER A 88 5.83 22.84 6.51
CA SER A 88 7.06 22.20 5.99
C SER A 88 7.73 21.27 6.99
N ASP A 89 7.50 21.45 8.29
CA ASP A 89 8.17 20.67 9.33
C ASP A 89 7.66 19.22 9.38
N LEU A 90 6.56 18.95 8.67
CA LEU A 90 5.93 17.63 8.47
C LEU A 90 6.39 16.95 7.15
N MET A 91 7.32 17.58 6.42
CA MET A 91 7.95 17.04 5.22
C MET A 91 9.41 16.73 5.49
N TYR A 92 9.80 15.49 5.27
CA TYR A 92 11.14 15.00 5.56
C TYR A 92 11.83 14.57 4.27
N VAL A 93 13.11 14.91 4.12
CA VAL A 93 13.90 14.55 2.94
C VAL A 93 14.91 13.49 3.33
N GLU A 94 14.85 12.34 2.64
CA GLU A 94 15.87 11.30 2.68
C GLU A 94 16.76 11.42 1.45
N HIS A 95 18.07 11.30 1.64
CA HIS A 95 19.05 11.21 0.55
C HIS A 95 19.62 9.80 0.54
N TYR A 96 19.36 9.06 -0.54
CA TYR A 96 19.82 7.68 -0.67
C TYR A 96 21.32 7.64 -1.00
N GLU A 97 22.12 7.09 -0.09
CA GLU A 97 23.58 7.19 -0.14
C GLU A 97 24.20 6.57 -1.40
N ASN A 98 23.71 5.40 -1.83
CA ASN A 98 24.33 4.66 -2.93
C ASN A 98 23.92 5.21 -4.31
N GLY A 99 22.68 5.70 -4.44
CA GLY A 99 22.12 6.15 -5.72
C GLY A 99 22.02 7.68 -5.87
N GLY A 100 22.25 8.43 -4.80
CA GLY A 100 22.19 9.90 -4.77
C GLY A 100 20.79 10.51 -4.97
N GLY A 101 19.75 9.67 -4.96
CA GLY A 101 18.35 10.10 -5.16
C GLY A 101 17.76 10.71 -3.89
N TYR A 102 16.78 11.59 -4.06
CA TYR A 102 16.04 12.19 -2.93
C TYR A 102 14.63 11.62 -2.85
N ALA A 103 14.21 11.20 -1.65
CA ALA A 103 12.86 10.78 -1.35
C ALA A 103 12.20 11.78 -0.38
N LEU A 104 10.95 12.15 -0.66
CA LEU A 104 10.16 13.03 0.19
C LEU A 104 9.21 12.18 1.03
N HIS A 105 9.22 12.38 2.35
CA HIS A 105 8.41 11.61 3.29
C HIS A 105 7.49 12.49 4.11
N SER A 106 6.33 11.93 4.47
CA SER A 106 5.42 12.47 5.48
C SER A 106 4.73 11.33 6.22
N TYR A 107 4.21 11.58 7.42
CA TYR A 107 3.67 10.55 8.30
C TYR A 107 2.20 10.83 8.64
N ALA A 108 1.30 9.91 8.29
CA ALA A 108 -0.14 10.08 8.50
C ALA A 108 -0.50 10.33 9.97
N ASP A 109 0.21 9.72 10.92
CA ASP A 109 -0.02 9.93 12.36
C ASP A 109 0.31 11.36 12.81
N GLU A 110 1.29 12.01 12.16
CA GLU A 110 1.61 13.41 12.44
C GLU A 110 0.59 14.33 11.77
N LEU A 111 0.23 14.03 10.52
CA LEU A 111 -0.79 14.75 9.75
C LEU A 111 -2.18 14.68 10.38
N ALA A 112 -2.46 13.63 11.17
CA ALA A 112 -3.74 13.48 11.88
C ALA A 112 -4.02 14.60 12.90
N HIS A 113 -3.00 15.36 13.31
CA HIS A 113 -3.15 16.51 14.19
C HIS A 113 -3.53 17.80 13.46
N LEU A 114 -3.45 17.82 12.12
CA LEU A 114 -3.86 18.96 11.31
C LEU A 114 -5.38 19.00 11.16
N ASN A 115 -5.95 20.20 11.18
CA ASN A 115 -7.34 20.36 10.80
C ASN A 115 -7.51 20.17 9.27
N LYS A 116 -8.75 20.08 8.79
CA LYS A 116 -9.05 19.82 7.38
C LYS A 116 -8.42 20.86 6.43
N VAL A 117 -8.46 22.14 6.80
CA VAL A 117 -7.92 23.24 5.97
C VAL A 117 -6.40 23.17 5.92
N GLU A 118 -5.75 22.96 7.07
CA GLU A 118 -4.30 22.76 7.16
C GLU A 118 -3.83 21.55 6.36
N LEU A 119 -4.58 20.43 6.43
CA LEU A 119 -4.27 19.22 5.68
C LEU A 119 -4.40 19.45 4.18
N GLU A 120 -5.42 20.18 3.71
CA GLU A 120 -5.57 20.54 2.30
C GLU A 120 -4.48 21.50 1.81
N LEU A 121 -4.04 22.44 2.65
CA LEU A 121 -2.88 23.29 2.34
C LEU A 121 -1.59 22.48 2.33
N PHE A 122 -1.46 21.52 3.25
CA PHE A 122 -0.32 20.61 3.33
C PHE A 122 -0.22 19.75 2.08
N THR A 123 -1.29 19.08 1.64
CA THR A 123 -1.23 18.18 0.48
C THR A 123 -0.88 18.94 -0.80
N LYS A 124 -1.42 20.15 -1.00
CA LYS A 124 -1.03 21.03 -2.11
C LYS A 124 0.46 21.39 -2.04
N LYS A 125 0.96 21.74 -0.86
CA LYS A 125 2.38 22.06 -0.64
C LYS A 125 3.27 20.85 -0.89
N TYR A 126 2.87 19.68 -0.40
CA TYR A 126 3.56 18.41 -0.55
C TYR A 126 3.76 18.07 -2.03
N PHE A 127 2.69 18.09 -2.85
CA PHE A 127 2.83 17.83 -4.28
C PHE A 127 3.60 18.91 -5.03
N ARG A 128 3.45 20.18 -4.66
CA ARG A 128 4.27 21.26 -5.24
C ARG A 128 5.76 21.02 -5.00
N THR A 129 6.13 20.57 -3.81
CA THR A 129 7.50 20.21 -3.48
C THR A 129 7.94 18.94 -4.21
N LEU A 130 7.11 17.88 -4.18
CA LEU A 130 7.41 16.58 -4.79
C LEU A 130 7.63 16.68 -6.31
N PHE A 131 6.73 17.37 -7.03
CA PHE A 131 6.79 17.56 -8.47
C PHE A 131 7.66 18.75 -8.88
N THR A 132 8.52 19.26 -7.99
CA THR A 132 9.49 20.30 -8.36
C THR A 132 10.48 19.73 -9.37
N GLU A 133 10.51 20.35 -10.55
CA GLU A 133 11.46 20.02 -11.59
C GLU A 133 12.71 20.93 -11.54
N ARG A 134 13.86 20.37 -11.91
CA ARG A 134 15.11 21.11 -12.10
C ARG A 134 15.52 21.11 -13.56
N ARG A 135 16.16 22.20 -13.97
CA ARG A 135 16.81 22.32 -15.26
C ARG A 135 18.32 22.35 -15.05
N LYS A 136 19.05 21.54 -15.81
CA LYS A 136 20.50 21.56 -15.85
C LYS A 136 20.93 22.19 -17.16
N ARG A 137 21.89 23.12 -17.09
CA ARG A 137 22.46 23.77 -18.28
C ARG A 137 22.95 22.70 -19.26
N GLY A 138 22.50 22.77 -20.51
CA GLY A 138 22.83 21.79 -21.56
C GLY A 138 21.89 20.59 -21.67
N ILE A 139 20.87 20.46 -20.80
CA ILE A 139 19.81 19.45 -20.93
C ILE A 139 18.49 20.16 -21.26
N HIS A 140 17.88 19.79 -22.39
CA HIS A 140 16.65 20.42 -22.88
C HIS A 140 15.39 20.04 -22.08
N VAL A 141 15.40 18.86 -21.44
CA VAL A 141 14.28 18.37 -20.66
C VAL A 141 14.50 18.64 -19.17
N PRO A 142 13.48 19.12 -18.43
CA PRO A 142 13.53 19.16 -16.99
C PRO A 142 13.57 17.73 -16.40
N PHE A 143 14.06 17.60 -15.19
CA PHE A 143 14.03 16.35 -14.42
C PHE A 143 13.44 16.59 -13.04
N SER A 144 12.70 15.62 -12.51
CA SER A 144 12.17 15.69 -11.15
C SER A 144 13.30 15.81 -10.13
N TYR A 145 13.12 16.67 -9.12
CA TYR A 145 14.09 16.79 -8.04
C TYR A 145 14.02 15.62 -7.07
N TYR A 146 12.81 15.11 -6.81
CA TYR A 146 12.56 13.96 -5.96
C TYR A 146 12.27 12.72 -6.81
N CYS A 147 12.85 11.58 -6.45
CA CYS A 147 12.63 10.31 -7.12
C CYS A 147 11.29 9.68 -6.70
N ILE A 148 10.86 9.90 -5.46
CA ILE A 148 9.65 9.32 -4.89
C ILE A 148 9.10 10.19 -3.76
N GLY A 149 7.78 10.17 -3.59
CA GLY A 149 7.08 10.70 -2.44
C GLY A 149 6.40 9.57 -1.68
N VAL A 150 6.56 9.51 -0.37
CA VAL A 150 5.99 8.46 0.50
C VAL A 150 5.24 9.09 1.66
N VAL A 151 3.92 8.89 1.71
CA VAL A 151 3.11 9.24 2.89
C VAL A 151 2.85 7.98 3.70
N HIS A 152 3.66 7.79 4.73
CA HIS A 152 3.63 6.59 5.58
C HIS A 152 2.29 6.49 6.32
N GLY A 153 1.65 5.33 6.24
CA GLY A 153 0.39 5.05 6.93
C GLY A 153 -0.87 5.69 6.32
N ALA A 154 -0.77 6.42 5.20
CA ALA A 154 -1.92 7.10 4.59
C ALA A 154 -3.04 6.13 4.15
N ALA A 155 -2.65 4.96 3.62
CA ALA A 155 -3.58 3.95 3.13
C ALA A 155 -4.31 3.16 4.22
N LYS A 156 -4.04 3.41 5.52
CA LYS A 156 -4.67 2.69 6.64
C LYS A 156 -6.20 2.79 6.67
N ARG A 157 -6.76 3.81 6.01
CA ARG A 157 -8.22 4.03 5.88
C ARG A 157 -8.86 3.19 4.77
N ILE A 158 -8.07 2.67 3.84
CA ILE A 158 -8.55 1.81 2.76
C ILE A 158 -8.67 0.39 3.33
N PRO A 159 -9.82 -0.29 3.17
CA PRO A 159 -9.99 -1.67 3.60
C PRO A 159 -9.06 -2.59 2.81
N GLU A 160 -8.92 -3.83 3.28
CA GLU A 160 -8.25 -4.87 2.50
C GLU A 160 -9.06 -5.13 1.22
N LEU A 161 -8.51 -4.69 0.08
CA LEU A 161 -9.24 -4.55 -1.17
C LEU A 161 -9.66 -5.90 -1.77
N LEU A 162 -8.88 -6.97 -1.58
CA LEU A 162 -9.23 -8.29 -2.11
C LEU A 162 -10.48 -8.85 -1.41
N SER A 163 -10.54 -8.76 -0.09
CA SER A 163 -11.72 -9.11 0.71
C SER A 163 -12.91 -8.23 0.34
N TYR A 164 -12.71 -6.91 0.24
CA TYR A 164 -13.76 -5.98 -0.16
C TYR A 164 -14.39 -6.36 -1.51
N LEU A 165 -13.55 -6.59 -2.53
CA LEU A 165 -14.01 -6.97 -3.86
C LEU A 165 -14.70 -8.33 -3.87
N SER A 166 -14.22 -9.30 -3.07
CA SER A 166 -14.84 -10.63 -2.98
C SER A 166 -16.27 -10.60 -2.45
N VAL A 167 -16.59 -9.64 -1.58
CA VAL A 167 -17.93 -9.47 -1.00
C VAL A 167 -18.82 -8.60 -1.89
N MET A 168 -18.27 -7.50 -2.42
CA MET A 168 -19.07 -6.51 -3.17
C MET A 168 -19.30 -6.92 -4.63
N TYR A 169 -18.36 -7.65 -5.23
CA TYR A 169 -18.40 -8.07 -6.63
C TYR A 169 -18.04 -9.55 -6.79
N PRO A 170 -18.72 -10.50 -6.09
CA PRO A 170 -18.30 -11.90 -5.99
C PRO A 170 -18.15 -12.60 -7.35
N GLU A 171 -18.96 -12.21 -8.34
CA GLU A 171 -18.98 -12.79 -9.69
C GLU A 171 -18.03 -12.11 -10.69
N LEU A 172 -17.30 -11.07 -10.27
CA LEU A 172 -16.34 -10.37 -11.13
C LEU A 172 -15.30 -11.37 -11.66
N LYS A 173 -15.23 -11.50 -12.98
CA LYS A 173 -14.27 -12.37 -13.65
C LYS A 173 -12.88 -11.73 -13.61
N VAL A 174 -11.95 -12.46 -13.01
CA VAL A 174 -10.55 -12.07 -12.89
C VAL A 174 -9.67 -13.09 -13.58
N ASN A 175 -8.48 -12.66 -13.99
CA ASN A 175 -7.49 -13.53 -14.58
C ASN A 175 -6.35 -13.76 -13.57
N THR A 176 -5.83 -14.98 -13.57
CA THR A 176 -4.64 -15.37 -12.80
C THR A 176 -3.79 -16.34 -13.62
N ASN A 177 -2.51 -16.48 -13.28
CA ASN A 177 -1.64 -17.47 -13.91
C ASN A 177 -1.16 -18.48 -12.85
N PRO A 178 -1.21 -19.79 -13.12
CA PRO A 178 -0.58 -20.78 -12.26
C PRO A 178 0.90 -20.45 -12.01
N LEU A 179 1.35 -20.62 -10.76
CA LEU A 179 2.73 -20.30 -10.36
C LEU A 179 3.79 -21.03 -11.21
N GLU A 180 3.49 -22.26 -11.62
CA GLU A 180 4.39 -23.14 -12.38
C GLU A 180 4.42 -22.80 -13.88
N ARG A 181 3.34 -22.21 -14.42
CA ARG A 181 3.15 -21.99 -15.86
C ARG A 181 2.94 -20.51 -16.12
N LYS A 182 4.03 -19.77 -16.34
CA LYS A 182 4.00 -18.32 -16.60
C LYS A 182 3.10 -17.93 -17.79
N ASN A 183 3.00 -18.78 -18.81
CA ASN A 183 2.26 -18.50 -20.04
C ASN A 183 0.81 -19.00 -20.01
N ALA A 184 0.38 -19.68 -18.95
CA ALA A 184 -1.00 -20.12 -18.81
C ALA A 184 -1.82 -19.02 -18.10
N SER A 185 -2.97 -18.65 -18.68
CA SER A 185 -3.93 -17.74 -18.08
C SER A 185 -5.20 -18.51 -17.76
N GLU A 186 -5.68 -18.35 -16.53
CA GLU A 186 -6.89 -18.97 -16.01
C GLU A 186 -7.84 -17.86 -15.57
N SER A 187 -9.13 -18.02 -15.90
CA SER A 187 -10.17 -17.08 -15.50
C SER A 187 -11.04 -17.69 -14.41
N THR A 188 -11.25 -16.95 -13.32
CA THR A 188 -12.06 -17.37 -12.18
C THR A 188 -12.87 -16.20 -11.65
N SER A 189 -13.78 -16.44 -10.70
CA SER A 189 -14.44 -15.37 -9.97
C SER A 189 -13.51 -14.81 -8.88
N ILE A 190 -13.64 -13.51 -8.57
CA ILE A 190 -12.82 -12.89 -7.53
C ILE A 190 -13.09 -13.47 -6.13
N SER A 191 -14.32 -13.93 -5.89
CA SER A 191 -14.70 -14.67 -4.66
C SER A 191 -13.84 -15.91 -4.47
N ARG A 192 -13.80 -16.78 -5.50
CA ARG A 192 -12.99 -18.01 -5.48
C ARG A 192 -11.49 -17.71 -5.43
N TYR A 193 -11.04 -16.74 -6.20
CA TYR A 193 -9.64 -16.29 -6.16
C TYR A 193 -9.23 -15.85 -4.74
N SER A 194 -10.06 -15.03 -4.10
CA SER A 194 -9.85 -14.56 -2.73
C SER A 194 -9.75 -15.72 -1.73
N GLU A 195 -10.67 -16.68 -1.79
CA GLU A 195 -10.63 -17.87 -0.94
C GLU A 195 -9.33 -18.69 -1.10
N ASP A 196 -8.90 -18.92 -2.34
CA ASP A 196 -7.71 -19.71 -2.64
C ASP A 196 -6.44 -18.98 -2.17
N VAL A 197 -6.37 -17.65 -2.35
CA VAL A 197 -5.30 -16.81 -1.80
C VAL A 197 -5.24 -16.90 -0.29
N PHE A 198 -6.37 -16.75 0.40
CA PHE A 198 -6.41 -16.81 1.87
C PHE A 198 -6.06 -18.19 2.43
N LYS A 199 -6.50 -19.27 1.77
CA LYS A 199 -6.11 -20.66 2.13
C LYS A 199 -4.61 -20.88 1.94
N ALA A 200 -4.02 -20.30 0.90
CA ALA A 200 -2.62 -20.47 0.55
C ALA A 200 -1.68 -19.43 1.19
N TYR A 201 -2.21 -18.48 1.96
CA TYR A 201 -1.44 -17.41 2.60
C TYR A 201 -0.66 -17.93 3.81
N THR A 202 0.63 -17.63 3.88
CA THR A 202 1.48 -17.97 5.02
C THR A 202 2.64 -16.98 5.10
N ARG A 203 2.82 -16.33 6.26
CA ARG A 203 4.00 -15.49 6.60
C ARG A 203 4.35 -14.43 5.55
N GLY A 204 3.36 -13.70 5.03
CA GLY A 204 3.58 -12.57 4.12
C GLY A 204 3.61 -12.92 2.64
N ILE A 205 3.50 -14.19 2.27
CA ILE A 205 3.37 -14.66 0.88
C ILE A 205 2.15 -15.58 0.74
N PHE A 206 1.69 -15.80 -0.48
CA PHE A 206 0.65 -16.80 -0.75
C PHE A 206 1.06 -17.73 -1.91
N ARG A 207 0.76 -19.03 -1.78
CA ARG A 207 1.09 -20.03 -2.80
C ARG A 207 -0.02 -20.16 -3.85
N PHE A 208 -0.32 -19.05 -4.51
CA PHE A 208 -1.30 -18.99 -5.59
C PHE A 208 -0.88 -17.96 -6.65
N GLY A 209 -1.51 -18.01 -7.82
CA GLY A 209 -1.21 -17.11 -8.92
C GLY A 209 -1.48 -15.63 -8.60
N PRO A 210 -0.81 -14.68 -9.28
CA PRO A 210 -1.09 -13.26 -9.10
C PRO A 210 -2.50 -12.90 -9.58
N LEU A 211 -3.06 -11.82 -9.05
CA LEU A 211 -4.26 -11.20 -9.62
C LEU A 211 -3.77 -10.25 -10.71
N HIS A 212 -4.14 -10.51 -11.96
CA HIS A 212 -3.89 -9.57 -13.05
C HIS A 212 -4.69 -8.28 -12.84
N ALA A 213 -4.20 -7.20 -13.42
CA ALA A 213 -4.80 -5.88 -13.28
C ALA A 213 -6.29 -5.90 -13.63
N ILE A 214 -7.09 -5.35 -12.73
CA ILE A 214 -8.50 -5.06 -12.93
C ILE A 214 -8.71 -3.55 -12.94
N SER A 215 -9.39 -3.04 -13.96
CA SER A 215 -9.77 -1.63 -14.03
C SER A 215 -10.98 -1.34 -13.12
N ILE A 216 -10.94 -0.23 -12.40
CA ILE A 216 -12.08 0.25 -11.59
C ILE A 216 -12.88 1.38 -12.27
N VAL A 217 -12.44 1.79 -13.46
CA VAL A 217 -13.07 2.83 -14.30
C VAL A 217 -13.79 2.24 -15.51
N GLY A 218 -14.05 0.92 -15.48
CA GLY A 218 -14.67 0.20 -16.58
C GLY A 218 -13.67 -0.51 -17.47
N THR A 219 -14.16 -1.35 -18.37
CA THR A 219 -13.35 -2.23 -19.21
C THR A 219 -13.24 -1.67 -20.62
N LYS A 220 -12.01 -1.58 -21.15
CA LYS A 220 -11.76 -1.33 -22.57
C LYS A 220 -11.01 -2.52 -23.17
N GLY A 221 -11.50 -3.05 -24.29
CA GLY A 221 -10.87 -4.20 -24.98
C GLY A 221 -10.80 -5.46 -24.13
N GLU A 222 -9.59 -6.00 -23.96
CA GLU A 222 -9.33 -7.28 -23.26
C GLU A 222 -9.21 -7.14 -21.72
N GLU A 223 -9.28 -5.91 -21.20
CA GLU A 223 -9.18 -5.66 -19.77
C GLU A 223 -10.34 -6.28 -18.98
N ARG A 224 -10.02 -6.75 -17.78
CA ARG A 224 -11.02 -7.14 -16.79
C ARG A 224 -11.26 -5.97 -15.85
N GLY A 225 -12.45 -5.85 -15.31
CA GLY A 225 -12.76 -4.74 -14.43
C GLY A 225 -14.24 -4.52 -14.24
N CYS A 226 -14.54 -3.47 -13.47
CA CYS A 226 -15.89 -2.96 -13.29
C CYS A 226 -15.80 -1.45 -13.07
N PHE A 227 -16.84 -0.71 -13.43
CA PHE A 227 -16.93 0.67 -12.99
C PHE A 227 -17.46 0.69 -11.54
N SER A 228 -16.69 1.25 -10.61
CA SER A 228 -17.07 1.26 -9.18
C SER A 228 -17.01 2.67 -8.59
N ASN A 229 -18.18 3.33 -8.50
CA ASN A 229 -18.31 4.62 -7.81
C ASN A 229 -17.83 4.56 -6.36
N ASP A 230 -18.06 3.44 -5.65
CA ASP A 230 -17.70 3.32 -4.25
C ASP A 230 -16.18 3.27 -4.05
N LEU A 231 -15.46 2.54 -4.91
CA LEU A 231 -14.00 2.52 -4.88
C LEU A 231 -13.40 3.87 -5.29
N LEU A 232 -13.97 4.52 -6.31
CA LEU A 232 -13.52 5.86 -6.71
C LEU A 232 -13.71 6.88 -5.59
N ARG A 233 -14.89 6.90 -4.95
CA ARG A 233 -15.15 7.75 -3.77
C ARG A 233 -14.21 7.46 -2.61
N MET A 234 -13.87 6.18 -2.40
CA MET A 234 -12.93 5.77 -1.36
C MET A 234 -11.51 6.33 -1.65
N ILE A 235 -11.04 6.24 -2.89
CA ILE A 235 -9.77 6.83 -3.34
C ILE A 235 -9.81 8.36 -3.18
N GLU A 236 -10.88 9.01 -3.64
CA GLU A 236 -11.06 10.47 -3.59
C GLU A 236 -11.31 11.01 -2.18
N SER A 237 -11.67 10.15 -1.22
CA SER A 237 -11.75 10.53 0.19
C SER A 237 -10.37 10.82 0.79
N ASP A 238 -9.30 10.28 0.19
CA ASP A 238 -7.93 10.57 0.59
C ASP A 238 -7.49 11.95 0.07
N PRO A 239 -7.00 12.85 0.94
CA PRO A 239 -6.67 14.22 0.56
C PRO A 239 -5.45 14.32 -0.36
N PHE A 240 -4.62 13.28 -0.43
CA PHE A 240 -3.51 13.21 -1.39
C PHE A 240 -4.02 12.67 -2.72
N LEU A 241 -4.63 11.47 -2.71
CA LEU A 241 -5.04 10.79 -3.96
C LEU A 241 -6.03 11.62 -4.78
N ARG A 242 -6.99 12.30 -4.14
CA ARG A 242 -7.93 13.23 -4.78
C ARG A 242 -7.27 14.26 -5.70
N LEU A 243 -6.07 14.72 -5.37
CA LEU A 243 -5.37 15.74 -6.16
C LEU A 243 -4.72 15.15 -7.42
N VAL A 244 -4.35 13.86 -7.38
CA VAL A 244 -3.50 13.20 -8.39
C VAL A 244 -4.18 12.03 -9.11
N THR A 245 -5.49 11.84 -8.92
CA THR A 245 -6.26 10.98 -9.84
C THR A 245 -6.16 11.51 -11.27
N PRO A 246 -6.43 10.70 -12.31
CA PRO A 246 -6.37 11.15 -13.69
C PRO A 246 -7.25 12.37 -14.00
N TRP A 247 -8.35 12.55 -13.28
CA TRP A 247 -9.25 13.71 -13.36
C TRP A 247 -9.09 14.69 -12.19
N GLY A 248 -8.09 14.48 -11.34
CA GLY A 248 -7.81 15.31 -10.16
C GLY A 248 -7.25 16.68 -10.53
N ALA A 249 -7.25 17.60 -9.55
CA ALA A 249 -6.93 19.01 -9.79
C ALA A 249 -5.49 19.28 -10.26
N LEU A 250 -4.55 18.33 -10.07
CA LEU A 250 -3.17 18.44 -10.56
C LEU A 250 -2.95 17.77 -11.92
N SER A 251 -3.97 17.09 -12.45
CA SER A 251 -3.92 16.50 -13.80
C SER A 251 -4.17 17.55 -14.88
N SER A 252 -3.55 17.38 -16.04
CA SER A 252 -3.89 18.13 -17.25
C SER A 252 -5.29 17.82 -17.77
N LEU A 253 -5.85 16.68 -17.35
CA LEU A 253 -7.20 16.19 -17.67
C LEU A 253 -8.19 16.46 -16.51
N SER A 254 -7.91 17.44 -15.67
CA SER A 254 -8.76 17.81 -14.53
C SER A 254 -10.23 17.96 -14.94
N GLY A 255 -11.12 17.27 -14.24
CA GLY A 255 -12.57 17.30 -14.50
C GLY A 255 -13.06 16.34 -15.59
N MET A 256 -12.19 15.49 -16.14
CA MET A 256 -12.58 14.35 -17.00
C MET A 256 -13.57 13.41 -16.28
N ASP A 257 -14.51 12.82 -17.04
CA ASP A 257 -15.33 11.71 -16.53
C ASP A 257 -14.46 10.47 -16.32
N PRO A 258 -14.46 9.86 -15.11
CA PRO A 258 -13.73 8.62 -14.86
C PRO A 258 -13.95 7.51 -15.89
N HIS A 259 -15.15 7.37 -16.48
CA HIS A 259 -15.44 6.36 -17.50
C HIS A 259 -14.61 6.51 -18.77
N ASP A 260 -14.18 7.74 -19.08
CA ASP A 260 -13.41 8.04 -20.29
C ASP A 260 -11.90 7.81 -20.07
N SER A 261 -11.47 7.61 -18.82
CA SER A 261 -10.05 7.44 -18.50
C SER A 261 -9.45 6.16 -19.12
N ASN A 262 -8.21 6.28 -19.60
CA ASN A 262 -7.35 5.15 -19.97
C ASN A 262 -6.20 4.96 -18.96
N ASP A 263 -6.09 5.83 -17.96
CA ASP A 263 -4.96 5.87 -17.02
C ASP A 263 -5.24 5.04 -15.74
N GLY A 264 -6.43 4.44 -15.64
CA GLY A 264 -6.91 3.72 -14.47
C GLY A 264 -7.78 4.58 -13.55
N PRO A 265 -7.86 4.28 -12.23
CA PRO A 265 -7.00 3.35 -11.50
C PRO A 265 -7.21 1.87 -11.83
N ILE A 266 -6.22 1.04 -11.48
CA ILE A 266 -6.26 -0.42 -11.57
C ILE A 266 -5.90 -1.05 -10.22
N ILE A 267 -6.45 -2.23 -9.94
CA ILE A 267 -6.13 -3.04 -8.76
C ILE A 267 -5.46 -4.35 -9.23
N TRP A 268 -4.40 -4.78 -8.56
CA TRP A 268 -3.74 -6.06 -8.82
C TRP A 268 -3.12 -6.59 -7.53
N ALA A 269 -2.76 -7.88 -7.51
CA ALA A 269 -2.12 -8.51 -6.36
C ALA A 269 -0.97 -9.42 -6.80
N ARG A 270 0.09 -9.46 -5.98
CA ARG A 270 1.30 -10.27 -6.23
C ARG A 270 1.55 -11.20 -5.06
N HIS A 271 1.97 -12.42 -5.36
CA HIS A 271 2.18 -13.49 -4.39
C HIS A 271 3.45 -13.39 -3.55
N GLY A 272 4.30 -12.39 -3.80
CA GLY A 272 5.64 -12.27 -3.21
C GLY A 272 6.64 -13.27 -3.79
N GLU A 273 7.93 -12.96 -3.72
CA GLU A 273 8.98 -13.86 -4.20
C GLU A 273 9.08 -15.11 -3.34
N GLN A 274 9.15 -16.28 -3.97
CA GLN A 274 9.15 -17.56 -3.27
C GLN A 274 9.73 -18.68 -4.15
N ALA A 275 10.29 -19.70 -3.49
CA ALA A 275 10.63 -20.95 -4.16
C ALA A 275 9.37 -21.79 -4.37
N VAL A 276 9.10 -22.15 -5.62
CA VAL A 276 8.00 -23.06 -5.99
C VAL A 276 8.60 -24.44 -6.24
N PRO A 277 8.14 -25.50 -5.54
CA PRO A 277 8.65 -26.85 -5.76
C PRO A 277 8.48 -27.27 -7.21
N VAL A 278 9.58 -27.65 -7.88
CA VAL A 278 9.56 -28.19 -9.24
C VAL A 278 9.31 -29.70 -9.14
N CYS A 279 8.14 -30.12 -8.64
CA CYS A 279 7.78 -31.54 -8.70
C CYS A 279 6.90 -31.77 -9.93
N ALA A 280 7.44 -32.50 -10.90
CA ALA A 280 6.66 -33.08 -11.99
C ALA A 280 5.58 -33.99 -11.39
N THR A 281 4.33 -33.54 -11.37
CA THR A 281 3.20 -34.45 -11.17
C THR A 281 3.00 -35.26 -12.44
N SER A 282 3.90 -36.21 -12.69
CA SER A 282 3.62 -37.37 -13.52
C SER A 282 3.83 -38.61 -12.66
N SER A 283 2.79 -39.46 -12.62
CA SER A 283 2.73 -40.78 -11.99
C SER A 283 2.52 -40.86 -10.47
N LEU A 284 1.27 -40.76 -10.01
CA LEU A 284 0.79 -41.50 -8.83
C LEU A 284 -0.71 -41.84 -8.92
N SER A 285 -1.23 -42.10 -10.13
CA SER A 285 -2.63 -42.52 -10.34
C SER A 285 -2.79 -43.77 -11.22
N LYS A 286 -1.79 -44.64 -11.28
CA LYS A 286 -1.93 -46.01 -11.81
C LYS A 286 -1.31 -47.02 -10.84
N MET A 287 -1.90 -47.14 -9.67
CA MET A 287 -1.87 -48.38 -8.87
C MET A 287 -3.22 -48.50 -8.17
N ARG A 288 -4.21 -48.97 -8.93
CA ARG A 288 -5.37 -49.74 -8.46
C ARG A 288 -5.72 -50.74 -9.55
#